data_AF-A0A5I2X0I7-F1
#
_entry.id   AF-A0A5I2X0I7-F1
#
_cell.length_a   1.000
_cell.length_b   1.000
_cell.length_c   1.000
_cell.angle_alpha   90.00
_cell.angle_beta   90.00
_cell.angle_gamma   90.00
#
_symmetry.space_group_name_H-M   'P 1'
#
loop_
_entity.id
_entity.type
_entity.pdbx_description
1 polymer ?
#
loop_
_entity_poly.entity_id
_entity_poly.type
_entity_poly.pdbx_seq_one_letter_code
_entity_poly.pdbx_strand_id
1 'polypeptide(L)'
;MSVYLFANIPNYYLAGFVPVRDSYDNFLNVLTFIETVSSCGHCRIENEADSQFAIFTGNTTRILIKKEFGYYTMFLPFQIIDYGGNISFNYDECNMPVTSLFISIMRSCVEACRDYGYSHEDILENIMVNYNTDLREAVNYCDIFTTLITEDHGYFRFDDDEANENGRVHPRYHFDFYYKNTSSIKVGIDRNINFDFFKNLFDREAERPYVT
;
A
#
# COMPACT_ATOMS: atom_id res chain seq x y z
N MET A 1 -17.95 7.14 -5.70
CA MET A 1 -16.55 6.67 -5.57
C MET A 1 -15.86 6.78 -6.92
N SER A 2 -14.58 7.13 -6.97
CA SER A 2 -13.78 7.08 -8.21
C SER A 2 -12.75 5.96 -8.09
N VAL A 3 -12.36 5.37 -9.22
CA VAL A 3 -11.40 4.28 -9.27
C VAL A 3 -10.38 4.53 -10.37
N TYR A 4 -9.10 4.40 -10.04
CA TYR A 4 -7.99 4.47 -10.99
C TYR A 4 -7.43 3.06 -11.18
N LEU A 5 -7.35 2.57 -12.42
CA LEU A 5 -7.00 1.19 -12.73
C LEU A 5 -5.73 1.14 -13.56
N PHE A 6 -4.87 0.15 -13.26
CA PHE A 6 -3.63 -0.08 -14.01
C PHE A 6 -3.43 -1.57 -14.29
N ALA A 7 -2.91 -1.88 -15.48
CA ALA A 7 -2.52 -3.21 -15.90
C ALA A 7 -1.29 -3.15 -16.82
N ASN A 8 -0.73 -4.31 -17.15
CA ASN A 8 0.55 -4.44 -17.85
C ASN A 8 1.71 -3.78 -17.10
N ILE A 9 1.66 -3.80 -15.77
CA ILE A 9 2.73 -3.28 -14.92
C ILE A 9 4.02 -4.07 -15.19
N PRO A 10 5.14 -3.40 -15.51
CA PRO A 10 6.40 -4.08 -15.74
C PRO A 10 6.84 -4.93 -14.54
N ASN A 11 7.34 -6.14 -14.81
CA ASN A 11 7.71 -7.10 -13.76
C ASN A 11 8.75 -6.58 -12.76
N TYR A 12 9.63 -5.66 -13.15
CA TYR A 12 10.61 -5.08 -12.23
C TYR A 12 9.97 -4.21 -11.14
N TYR A 13 8.82 -3.57 -11.41
CA TYR A 13 8.03 -2.89 -10.38
C TYR A 13 7.33 -3.90 -9.47
N LEU A 14 6.75 -4.95 -10.06
CA LEU A 14 6.10 -6.02 -9.29
C LEU A 14 7.06 -6.74 -8.34
N ALA A 15 8.32 -6.90 -8.75
CA ALA A 15 9.38 -7.51 -7.93
C ALA A 15 9.79 -6.65 -6.72
N GLY A 16 9.43 -5.35 -6.69
CA GLY A 16 9.72 -4.45 -5.58
C GLY A 16 8.80 -4.64 -4.37
N PHE A 17 7.66 -5.33 -4.53
CA PHE A 17 6.72 -5.57 -3.44
C PHE A 17 7.19 -6.72 -2.54
N VAL A 18 7.02 -6.54 -1.23
CA VAL A 18 7.45 -7.50 -0.21
C VAL A 18 6.26 -8.09 0.58
N PRO A 19 6.38 -9.29 1.16
CA PRO A 19 5.42 -9.78 2.14
C PRO A 19 5.35 -8.84 3.34
N VAL A 20 4.14 -8.44 3.75
CA VAL A 20 3.95 -7.49 4.85
C VAL A 20 3.99 -8.22 6.19
N ARG A 21 5.00 -7.94 7.02
CA ARG A 21 5.16 -8.53 8.37
C ARG A 21 5.10 -7.48 9.48
N ASP A 22 5.28 -6.22 9.14
CA ASP A 22 5.18 -5.06 10.03
C ASP A 22 4.76 -3.78 9.28
N SER A 23 4.73 -2.67 10.01
CA SER A 23 4.40 -1.34 9.47
C SER A 23 5.39 -0.87 8.40
N TYR A 24 6.68 -1.21 8.53
CA TYR A 24 7.71 -0.83 7.57
C TYR A 24 7.51 -1.55 6.23
N ASP A 25 7.22 -2.86 6.23
CA ASP A 25 6.94 -3.59 5.00
C ASP A 25 5.69 -3.05 4.29
N ASN A 26 4.65 -2.70 5.06
CA ASN A 26 3.45 -2.08 4.50
C ASN A 26 3.79 -0.73 3.86
N PHE A 27 4.55 0.10 4.56
CA PHE A 27 4.95 1.41 4.06
C PHE A 27 5.84 1.31 2.82
N LEU A 28 6.80 0.38 2.77
CA LEU A 28 7.60 0.11 1.58
C LEU A 28 6.75 -0.31 0.37
N ASN A 29 5.69 -1.09 0.60
CA ASN A 29 4.74 -1.44 -0.47
C ASN A 29 3.91 -0.24 -0.93
N VAL A 30 3.50 0.66 -0.03
CA VAL A 30 2.85 1.94 -0.39
C VAL A 30 3.79 2.77 -1.27
N LEU A 31 5.06 2.94 -0.86
CA LEU A 31 6.05 3.71 -1.63
C LEU A 31 6.32 3.09 -3.00
N THR A 32 6.46 1.75 -3.07
CA THR A 32 6.66 1.03 -4.33
C THR A 32 5.46 1.17 -5.26
N PHE A 33 4.24 1.13 -4.71
CA PHE A 33 3.02 1.37 -5.46
C PHE A 33 2.99 2.78 -6.07
N ILE A 34 3.26 3.80 -5.25
CA ILE A 34 3.27 5.21 -5.66
C ILE A 34 4.29 5.45 -6.77
N GLU A 35 5.52 4.94 -6.58
CA GLU A 35 6.60 5.03 -7.57
C GLU A 35 6.18 4.39 -8.90
N THR A 36 5.57 3.21 -8.84
CA THR A 36 5.09 2.48 -10.00
C THR A 36 4.01 3.26 -10.75
N VAL A 37 2.96 3.68 -10.05
CA VAL A 37 1.84 4.43 -10.64
C VAL A 37 2.30 5.76 -11.22
N SER A 38 3.20 6.47 -10.53
CA SER A 38 3.75 7.75 -11.02
C SER A 38 4.56 7.59 -12.29
N SER A 39 5.21 6.44 -12.48
CA SER A 39 6.06 6.14 -13.64
C SER A 39 5.31 5.44 -14.78
N CYS A 40 4.14 4.87 -14.50
CA CYS A 40 3.40 4.00 -15.41
C CYS A 40 2.04 4.58 -15.83
N GLY A 41 1.97 5.88 -16.15
CA GLY A 41 0.74 6.50 -16.67
C GLY A 41 0.19 5.79 -17.93
N HIS A 42 1.09 5.29 -18.78
CA HIS A 42 0.75 4.49 -19.97
C HIS A 42 0.11 3.12 -19.66
N CYS A 43 0.19 2.65 -18.41
CA CYS A 43 -0.45 1.41 -17.94
C CYS A 43 -1.89 1.62 -17.45
N ARG A 44 -2.39 2.87 -17.46
CA ARG A 44 -3.77 3.18 -17.07
C ARG A 44 -4.75 2.52 -18.02
N ILE A 45 -5.78 1.89 -17.47
CA ILE A 45 -6.84 1.21 -18.23
C ILE A 45 -8.23 1.62 -17.72
N GLU A 46 -9.27 1.26 -18.48
CA GLU A 46 -10.67 1.44 -18.09
C GLU A 46 -11.36 0.13 -17.65
N ASN A 47 -10.81 -1.03 -18.05
CA ASN A 47 -11.40 -2.33 -17.75
C ASN A 47 -10.98 -2.86 -16.37
N GLU A 48 -11.94 -3.17 -15.50
CA GLU A 48 -11.68 -3.68 -14.15
C GLU A 48 -11.13 -5.12 -14.14
N ALA A 49 -11.57 -5.96 -15.09
CA ALA A 49 -11.23 -7.40 -15.11
C ALA A 49 -9.72 -7.68 -15.25
N ASP A 50 -9.03 -6.82 -16.00
CA ASP A 50 -7.61 -6.94 -16.31
C ASP A 50 -6.72 -6.18 -15.31
N SER A 51 -7.32 -5.46 -14.36
CA SER A 51 -6.57 -4.61 -13.42
C SER A 51 -5.63 -5.43 -12.53
N GLN A 52 -4.38 -4.99 -12.49
CA GLN A 52 -3.38 -5.48 -11.53
C GLN A 52 -3.40 -4.59 -10.28
N PHE A 53 -3.48 -3.28 -10.49
CA PHE A 53 -3.55 -2.28 -9.43
C PHE A 53 -4.83 -1.46 -9.56
N ALA A 54 -5.39 -1.07 -8.41
CA ALA A 54 -6.45 -0.08 -8.34
C ALA A 54 -6.28 0.88 -7.16
N ILE A 55 -6.70 2.12 -7.36
CA ILE A 55 -6.83 3.13 -6.32
C ILE A 55 -8.30 3.51 -6.21
N PHE A 56 -8.92 3.25 -5.07
CA PHE A 56 -10.27 3.68 -4.75
C PHE A 56 -10.22 5.01 -4.02
N THR A 57 -11.03 5.98 -4.44
CA THR A 57 -11.10 7.31 -3.83
C THR A 57 -12.54 7.79 -3.60
N GLY A 58 -12.69 8.78 -2.72
CA GLY A 58 -13.97 9.35 -2.31
C GLY A 58 -14.16 9.13 -0.81
N ASN A 59 -15.06 8.23 -0.44
CA ASN A 59 -15.36 7.93 0.96
C ASN A 59 -14.24 7.19 1.70
N THR A 60 -13.40 6.47 0.97
CA THR A 60 -12.16 5.85 1.46
C THR A 60 -11.08 6.04 0.41
N THR A 61 -9.81 6.10 0.84
CA THR A 61 -8.65 6.16 -0.07
C THR A 61 -7.83 4.89 0.13
N ARG A 62 -7.91 3.95 -0.82
CA ARG A 62 -7.31 2.62 -0.65
C ARG A 62 -6.63 2.13 -1.91
N ILE A 63 -5.50 1.48 -1.72
CA ILE A 63 -4.81 0.68 -2.73
C ILE A 63 -5.39 -0.73 -2.71
N LEU A 64 -5.60 -1.30 -3.89
CA LEU A 64 -5.85 -2.73 -4.09
C LEU A 64 -4.84 -3.27 -5.09
N ILE A 65 -4.19 -4.36 -4.75
CA ILE A 65 -3.23 -5.04 -5.61
C ILE A 65 -3.67 -6.49 -5.78
N LYS A 66 -3.84 -6.90 -7.04
CA LYS A 66 -4.10 -8.27 -7.44
C LYS A 66 -2.80 -9.06 -7.45
N LYS A 67 -2.80 -10.21 -6.79
CA LYS A 67 -1.76 -11.24 -6.88
C LYS A 67 -2.23 -12.35 -7.81
N GLU A 68 -1.35 -13.31 -8.10
CA GLU A 68 -1.74 -14.53 -8.81
C GLU A 68 -2.89 -15.26 -8.10
N PHE A 69 -2.80 -15.39 -6.77
CA PHE A 69 -3.77 -16.10 -5.94
C PHE A 69 -4.36 -15.18 -4.85
N GLY A 70 -5.10 -14.16 -5.30
CA GLY A 70 -5.87 -13.29 -4.41
C GLY A 70 -5.48 -11.82 -4.51
N TYR A 71 -5.62 -11.10 -3.40
CA TYR A 71 -5.54 -9.64 -3.35
C TYR A 71 -4.94 -9.18 -2.03
N TYR A 72 -4.37 -7.99 -2.02
CA TYR A 72 -4.10 -7.27 -0.77
C TYR A 72 -4.39 -5.80 -0.93
N THR A 73 -4.72 -5.16 0.18
CA THR A 73 -5.12 -3.76 0.23
C THR A 73 -4.49 -3.08 1.41
N MET A 74 -4.23 -1.78 1.23
CA MET A 74 -3.66 -0.90 2.24
C MET A 74 -4.27 0.49 2.08
N PHE A 75 -4.21 1.28 3.15
CA PHE A 75 -4.54 2.69 3.12
C PHE A 75 -3.53 3.45 2.24
N LEU A 76 -4.01 4.45 1.49
CA LEU A 76 -3.17 5.39 0.77
C LEU A 76 -3.17 6.73 1.52
N PRO A 77 -2.08 7.08 2.22
CA PRO A 77 -2.01 8.29 3.04
C PRO A 77 -1.62 9.56 2.23
N PHE A 78 -1.85 9.54 0.92
CA PHE A 78 -1.45 10.62 0.02
C PHE A 78 -2.61 11.05 -0.86
N GLN A 79 -2.69 12.35 -1.09
CA GLN A 79 -3.59 12.93 -2.08
C GLN A 79 -3.13 12.54 -3.48
N ILE A 80 -4.10 12.25 -4.33
CA ILE A 80 -3.89 11.90 -5.74
C ILE A 80 -4.11 13.15 -6.58
N ILE A 81 -3.17 13.44 -7.46
CA ILE A 81 -3.24 14.51 -8.45
C ILE A 81 -3.25 13.85 -9.83
N ASP A 82 -4.41 13.87 -10.49
CA ASP A 82 -4.62 13.29 -11.83
C ASP A 82 -4.46 14.36 -12.92
N TYR A 83 -3.48 14.17 -13.80
CA TYR A 83 -3.25 15.01 -14.99
C TYR A 83 -3.85 14.39 -16.27
N GLY A 84 -4.76 13.44 -16.14
CA GLY A 84 -5.41 12.69 -17.23
C GLY A 84 -4.56 11.52 -17.72
N GLY A 85 -3.29 11.76 -18.03
CA GLY A 85 -2.35 10.72 -18.50
C GLY A 85 -1.45 10.15 -17.40
N ASN A 86 -1.10 10.97 -16.40
CA ASN A 86 -0.20 10.60 -15.31
C ASN A 86 -0.85 10.94 -13.97
N ILE A 87 -0.55 10.12 -12.97
CA ILE A 87 -0.89 10.38 -11.58
C ILE A 87 0.37 10.82 -10.84
N SER A 88 0.24 11.82 -9.99
CA SER A 88 1.24 12.15 -8.98
C SER A 88 0.59 12.21 -7.61
N PHE A 89 1.40 12.32 -6.56
CA PHE A 89 0.93 12.26 -5.19
C PHE A 89 1.48 13.42 -4.37
N ASN A 90 0.69 13.85 -3.39
CA ASN A 90 1.07 14.89 -2.43
C ASN A 90 0.74 14.43 -1.00
N TYR A 91 1.62 14.76 -0.06
CA TYR A 91 1.34 14.63 1.36
C TYR A 91 0.72 15.94 1.86
N ASP A 92 -0.61 15.94 2.00
CA ASP A 92 -1.40 17.15 2.21
C ASP A 92 -1.10 17.87 3.53
N GLU A 93 -0.81 17.13 4.61
CA GLU A 93 -0.61 17.71 5.94
C GLU A 93 0.54 18.72 5.99
N CYS A 94 1.55 18.53 5.14
CA CYS A 94 2.72 19.41 5.03
C CYS A 94 2.85 20.05 3.63
N ASN A 95 1.86 19.89 2.76
CA ASN A 95 1.89 20.34 1.36
C ASN A 95 3.18 19.92 0.63
N MET A 96 3.58 18.66 0.81
CA MET A 96 4.84 18.14 0.26
C MET A 96 4.60 17.17 -0.90
N PRO A 97 5.11 17.47 -2.11
CA PRO A 97 5.03 16.55 -3.24
C PRO A 97 5.80 15.24 -2.97
N VAL A 98 5.17 14.11 -3.31
CA VAL A 98 5.78 12.78 -3.19
C VAL A 98 6.61 12.51 -4.45
N THR A 99 7.82 13.03 -4.45
CA THR A 99 8.78 12.88 -5.54
C THR A 99 9.63 11.61 -5.39
N SER A 100 10.47 11.30 -6.39
CA SER A 100 11.48 10.25 -6.26
C SER A 100 12.48 10.52 -5.12
N LEU A 101 12.80 11.79 -4.84
CA LEU A 101 13.62 12.16 -3.68
C LEU A 101 12.90 11.84 -2.37
N PHE A 102 11.63 12.22 -2.24
CA PHE A 102 10.82 11.86 -1.07
C PHE A 102 10.80 10.35 -0.85
N ILE A 103 10.52 9.58 -1.90
CA ILE A 103 10.47 8.10 -1.84
C ILE A 103 11.82 7.53 -1.41
N SER A 104 12.93 8.07 -1.95
CA SER A 104 14.28 7.64 -1.58
C SER A 104 14.55 7.90 -0.09
N ILE A 105 14.28 9.12 0.40
CA ILE A 105 14.44 9.49 1.81
C ILE A 105 13.63 8.55 2.71
N MET A 106 12.35 8.32 2.38
CA MET A 106 11.49 7.44 3.16
C MET A 106 11.99 5.99 3.21
N ARG A 107 12.50 5.46 2.09
CA ARG A 107 13.12 4.12 2.05
C ARG A 107 14.38 4.08 2.93
N SER A 108 15.22 5.12 2.86
CA SER A 108 16.41 5.23 3.71
C SER A 108 16.06 5.30 5.20
N CYS A 109 14.98 5.99 5.59
CA CYS A 109 14.50 6.00 6.97
C CYS A 109 14.05 4.61 7.44
N VAL A 110 13.40 3.83 6.57
CA VAL A 110 13.06 2.43 6.87
C VAL A 110 14.34 1.62 7.09
N GLU A 111 15.34 1.74 6.22
CA GLU A 111 16.63 1.03 6.35
C GLU A 111 17.32 1.37 7.67
N ALA A 112 17.42 2.65 8.03
CA ALA A 112 17.96 3.08 9.32
C ALA A 112 17.22 2.44 10.52
N CYS A 113 15.88 2.38 10.45
CA CYS A 113 15.08 1.72 11.50
C CYS A 113 15.30 0.20 11.55
N ARG A 114 15.58 -0.45 10.40
CA ARG A 114 15.86 -1.89 10.34
C ARG A 114 17.20 -2.24 10.98
N ASP A 115 18.20 -1.39 10.81
CA ASP A 115 19.55 -1.63 11.31
C ASP A 115 19.68 -1.35 12.81
N TYR A 116 19.07 -0.25 13.29
CA TYR A 116 19.30 0.26 14.65
C TYR A 116 18.05 0.27 15.54
N GLY A 117 16.88 -0.05 14.99
CA GLY A 117 15.59 0.20 15.63
C GLY A 117 15.12 1.64 15.41
N TYR A 118 13.88 1.95 15.81
CA TYR A 118 13.37 3.31 15.69
C TYR A 118 14.08 4.25 16.67
N SER A 119 14.78 5.25 16.12
CA SER A 119 15.45 6.30 16.85
C SER A 119 15.35 7.60 16.06
N HIS A 120 14.75 8.61 16.68
CA HIS A 120 14.52 9.89 16.01
C HIS A 120 15.85 10.58 15.67
N GLU A 121 16.86 10.47 16.53
CA GLU A 121 18.19 11.04 16.31
C GLU A 121 18.92 10.36 15.15
N ASP A 122 18.89 9.02 15.10
CA ASP A 122 19.56 8.27 14.03
C ASP A 122 18.89 8.49 12.67
N ILE A 123 17.55 8.63 12.64
CA ILE A 123 16.82 8.98 11.41
C ILE A 123 17.21 10.38 10.94
N LEU A 124 17.28 11.37 11.84
CA LEU A 124 17.69 12.72 11.49
C LEU A 124 19.12 12.75 10.93
N GLU A 125 20.07 12.09 11.62
CA GLU A 125 21.45 12.00 11.16
C GLU A 125 21.52 11.31 9.79
N ASN A 126 20.80 10.20 9.60
CA ASN A 126 20.72 9.49 8.33
C ASN A 126 20.24 10.40 7.19
N ILE A 127 19.16 11.16 7.40
CA ILE A 127 18.64 12.08 6.39
C ILE A 127 19.67 13.18 6.08
N MET A 128 20.20 13.83 7.12
CA MET A 128 21.16 14.94 6.96
C MET A 128 22.43 14.50 6.21
N VAL A 129 22.99 13.34 6.57
CA VAL A 129 24.24 12.84 5.99
C VAL A 129 24.04 12.35 4.56
N ASN A 130 23.01 11.55 4.29
CA ASN A 130 22.83 10.91 2.98
C ASN A 130 22.22 11.84 1.92
N TYR A 131 21.46 12.86 2.35
CA TYR A 131 20.75 13.76 1.44
C TYR A 131 21.24 15.21 1.53
N ASN A 132 22.24 15.50 2.36
CA ASN A 132 22.85 16.82 2.53
C ASN A 132 21.80 17.92 2.83
N THR A 133 20.83 17.59 3.68
CA THR A 133 19.77 18.50 4.10
C THR A 133 20.18 19.26 5.36
N ASP A 134 19.57 20.42 5.58
CA ASP A 134 19.70 21.08 6.89
C ASP A 134 18.84 20.39 7.97
N LEU A 135 19.05 20.76 9.23
CA LEU A 135 18.33 20.19 10.36
C LEU A 135 16.81 20.38 10.24
N ARG A 136 16.35 21.52 9.74
CA ARG A 136 14.91 21.82 9.66
C ARG A 136 14.23 20.95 8.61
N GLU A 137 14.87 20.78 7.46
CA GLU A 137 14.38 19.87 6.41
C GLU A 137 14.40 18.42 6.89
N ALA A 138 15.48 17.98 7.55
CA ALA A 138 15.56 16.64 8.13
C ALA A 138 14.46 16.37 9.17
N VAL A 139 14.18 17.34 10.05
CA VAL A 139 13.07 17.27 11.02
C VAL A 139 11.73 17.09 10.33
N ASN A 140 11.46 17.87 9.27
CA ASN A 140 10.21 17.71 8.52
C ASN A 140 10.05 16.30 7.93
N TYR A 141 11.11 15.74 7.32
CA TYR A 141 11.05 14.37 6.78
C TYR A 141 10.92 13.31 7.88
N CYS A 142 11.62 13.49 9.01
CA CYS A 142 11.56 12.57 10.15
C CYS A 142 10.15 12.55 10.77
N ASP A 143 9.53 13.71 10.94
CA ASP A 143 8.16 13.84 11.46
C ASP A 143 7.16 13.14 10.53
N ILE A 144 7.27 13.37 9.22
CA ILE A 144 6.40 12.75 8.22
C ILE A 144 6.59 11.23 8.19
N PHE A 145 7.84 10.77 8.19
CA PHE A 145 8.14 9.35 8.29
C PHE A 145 7.49 8.74 9.53
N THR A 146 7.65 9.39 10.68
CA THR A 146 7.09 8.95 11.97
C THR A 146 5.56 8.86 11.92
N THR A 147 4.88 9.86 11.37
CA THR A 147 3.43 9.84 11.18
C THR A 147 3.02 8.66 10.29
N LEU A 148 3.62 8.53 9.10
CA LEU A 148 3.26 7.50 8.11
C LEU A 148 3.44 6.07 8.63
N ILE A 149 4.46 5.80 9.46
CA ILE A 149 4.69 4.47 10.04
C ILE A 149 3.86 4.19 11.30
N THR A 150 3.23 5.20 11.91
CA THR A 150 2.42 5.05 13.14
C THR A 150 0.91 5.12 12.89
N GLU A 151 0.48 5.67 11.76
CA GLU A 151 -0.92 5.71 11.34
C GLU A 151 -1.53 4.31 11.06
N ASP A 152 -2.86 4.24 11.02
CA ASP A 152 -3.56 3.03 10.61
C ASP A 152 -3.28 2.71 9.13
N HIS A 153 -2.51 1.66 8.92
CA HIS A 153 -2.16 1.14 7.60
C HIS A 153 -3.34 0.54 6.83
N GLY A 154 -4.43 0.21 7.53
CA GLY A 154 -5.62 -0.41 6.94
C GLY A 154 -5.35 -1.74 6.25
N TYR A 155 -4.25 -2.42 6.55
CA TYR A 155 -3.80 -3.60 5.80
C TYR A 155 -4.70 -4.81 6.05
N PHE A 156 -5.15 -5.43 4.95
CA PHE A 156 -5.64 -6.80 4.96
C PHE A 156 -5.46 -7.43 3.57
N ARG A 157 -5.55 -8.75 3.51
CA ARG A 157 -5.44 -9.49 2.24
C ARG A 157 -6.48 -10.59 2.15
N PHE A 158 -6.71 -11.03 0.93
CA PHE A 158 -7.49 -12.21 0.59
C PHE A 158 -6.57 -13.15 -0.17
N ASP A 159 -6.49 -14.42 0.24
CA ASP A 159 -5.66 -15.42 -0.42
C ASP A 159 -6.53 -16.60 -0.91
N ASP A 160 -6.18 -17.14 -2.08
CA ASP A 160 -6.61 -18.46 -2.59
C ASP A 160 -5.46 -19.46 -2.36
N ASP A 161 -5.44 -20.08 -1.18
CA ASP A 161 -4.31 -20.84 -0.66
C ASP A 161 -4.60 -22.35 -0.66
N GLU A 162 -4.73 -22.92 -1.86
CA GLU A 162 -4.93 -24.36 -2.06
C GLU A 162 -3.78 -25.20 -1.48
N ALA A 163 -2.55 -24.68 -1.50
CA ALA A 163 -1.36 -25.41 -1.06
C ALA A 163 -1.34 -25.67 0.45
N ASN A 164 -1.93 -24.78 1.26
CA ASN A 164 -1.98 -24.90 2.71
C ASN A 164 -3.38 -25.22 3.25
N GLU A 165 -4.33 -25.58 2.39
CA GLU A 165 -5.71 -25.88 2.79
C GLU A 165 -5.74 -26.99 3.86
N ASN A 166 -6.38 -26.69 4.99
CA ASN A 166 -6.59 -27.62 6.10
C ASN A 166 -8.00 -27.46 6.68
N GLY A 167 -9.00 -27.62 5.81
CA GLY A 167 -10.42 -27.50 6.15
C GLY A 167 -10.72 -26.19 6.88
N ARG A 168 -11.39 -26.27 8.03
CA ARG A 168 -11.76 -25.08 8.82
C ARG A 168 -10.60 -24.44 9.60
N VAL A 169 -9.46 -25.13 9.72
CA VAL A 169 -8.28 -24.60 10.41
C VAL A 169 -7.55 -23.60 9.51
N HIS A 170 -7.43 -23.92 8.22
CA HIS A 170 -6.89 -23.02 7.20
C HIS A 170 -7.72 -23.17 5.91
N PRO A 171 -8.82 -22.41 5.78
CA PRO A 171 -9.67 -22.47 4.61
C PRO A 171 -8.90 -22.01 3.36
N ARG A 172 -9.10 -22.69 2.22
CA ARG A 172 -8.49 -22.30 0.94
C ARG A 172 -8.68 -20.82 0.64
N TYR A 173 -9.92 -20.36 0.68
CA TYR A 173 -10.27 -18.95 0.49
C TYR A 173 -10.42 -18.28 1.85
N HIS A 174 -9.61 -17.27 2.14
CA HIS A 174 -9.70 -16.57 3.41
C HIS A 174 -9.20 -15.14 3.35
N PHE A 175 -9.75 -14.31 4.22
CA PHE A 175 -9.19 -13.01 4.56
C PHE A 175 -8.20 -13.16 5.71
N ASP A 176 -7.03 -12.54 5.55
CA ASP A 176 -6.08 -12.30 6.62
C ASP A 176 -6.14 -10.83 7.03
N PHE A 177 -6.53 -10.61 8.28
CA PHE A 177 -6.48 -9.31 8.92
C PHE A 177 -5.21 -9.21 9.76
N TYR A 178 -4.60 -8.02 9.71
CA TYR A 178 -3.32 -7.68 10.35
C TYR A 178 -2.11 -8.42 9.77
N TYR A 179 -0.96 -7.76 9.77
CA TYR A 179 0.27 -8.30 9.20
C TYR A 179 1.14 -9.07 10.21
N LYS A 180 0.94 -8.88 11.52
CA LYS A 180 1.71 -9.60 12.54
C LYS A 180 1.09 -10.97 12.82
N ASN A 181 1.88 -12.03 12.75
CA ASN A 181 1.44 -13.38 13.10
C ASN A 181 0.85 -13.49 14.52
N THR A 182 1.35 -12.69 15.47
CA THR A 182 0.87 -12.69 16.86
C THR A 182 -0.53 -12.09 17.03
N SER A 183 -0.99 -11.31 16.06
CA SER A 183 -2.32 -10.67 16.08
C SER A 183 -3.14 -11.01 14.84
N SER A 184 -2.67 -11.94 13.99
CA SER A 184 -3.34 -12.27 12.73
C SER A 184 -4.68 -12.93 13.01
N ILE A 185 -5.73 -12.43 12.37
CA ILE A 185 -7.08 -13.01 12.45
C ILE A 185 -7.48 -13.43 11.04
N LYS A 186 -8.03 -14.64 10.92
CA LYS A 186 -8.48 -15.16 9.63
C LYS A 186 -10.00 -15.29 9.58
N VAL A 187 -10.57 -15.00 8.42
CA VAL A 187 -11.98 -15.28 8.12
C VAL A 187 -12.04 -16.12 6.86
N GLY A 188 -12.40 -17.40 7.00
CA GLY A 188 -12.62 -18.31 5.88
C GLY A 188 -13.91 -18.01 5.15
N ILE A 189 -13.89 -18.24 3.84
CA ILE A 189 -15.06 -18.13 2.96
C ILE A 189 -15.13 -19.35 2.03
N ASP A 190 -16.31 -19.66 1.51
CA ASP A 190 -16.54 -20.89 0.73
C ASP A 190 -16.23 -20.76 -0.77
N ARG A 191 -15.93 -19.54 -1.22
CA ARG A 191 -15.78 -19.18 -2.63
C ARG A 191 -14.64 -18.19 -2.84
N ASN A 192 -14.12 -18.15 -4.07
CA ASN A 192 -13.20 -17.11 -4.48
C ASN A 192 -13.94 -15.75 -4.60
N ILE A 193 -13.22 -14.64 -4.42
CA ILE A 193 -13.73 -13.28 -4.62
C ILE A 193 -13.00 -12.60 -5.78
N ASN A 194 -13.65 -11.60 -6.36
CA ASN A 194 -13.11 -10.83 -7.48
C ASN A 194 -13.02 -9.33 -7.12
N PHE A 195 -12.63 -8.54 -8.11
CA PHE A 195 -12.54 -7.09 -8.00
C PHE A 195 -13.85 -6.44 -7.51
N ASP A 196 -15.01 -6.89 -8.01
CA ASP A 196 -16.32 -6.31 -7.65
C ASP A 196 -16.62 -6.43 -6.16
N PHE A 197 -16.17 -7.52 -5.53
CA PHE A 197 -16.28 -7.67 -4.08
C PHE A 197 -15.60 -6.50 -3.35
N PHE A 198 -14.35 -6.17 -3.72
CA PHE A 198 -13.60 -5.07 -3.12
C PHE A 198 -14.19 -3.71 -3.46
N LYS A 199 -14.67 -3.52 -4.70
CA LYS A 199 -15.36 -2.31 -5.12
C LYS A 199 -16.58 -2.02 -4.23
N ASN A 200 -17.44 -3.02 -4.02
CA ASN A 200 -18.61 -2.90 -3.15
C ASN A 200 -18.24 -2.78 -1.67
N LEU A 201 -17.14 -3.42 -1.25
CA LEU A 201 -16.63 -3.32 0.12
C LEU A 201 -16.16 -1.88 0.45
N PHE A 202 -15.51 -1.21 -0.50
CA PHE A 202 -14.90 0.11 -0.30
C PHE A 202 -15.85 1.28 -0.61
N ASP A 203 -16.90 1.05 -1.41
CA ASP A 203 -17.92 2.06 -1.68
C ASP A 203 -18.94 2.15 -0.53
N ARG A 204 -18.87 3.21 0.28
CA ARG A 204 -19.79 3.34 1.42
C ARG A 204 -21.26 3.48 1.02
N GLU A 205 -21.55 3.86 -0.22
CA GLU A 205 -22.91 4.00 -0.75
C GLU A 205 -23.45 2.70 -1.39
N ALA A 206 -22.58 1.70 -1.63
CA ALA A 206 -22.99 0.40 -2.17
C ALA A 206 -23.53 -0.53 -1.07
N GLU A 207 -24.33 -1.51 -1.48
CA GLU A 207 -24.70 -2.63 -0.61
C GLU A 207 -23.45 -3.41 -0.18
N ARG A 208 -23.36 -3.72 1.12
CA ARG A 208 -22.20 -4.43 1.66
C ARG A 208 -22.20 -5.88 1.15
N PRO A 209 -21.06 -6.37 0.64
CA PRO A 209 -20.96 -7.76 0.26
C PRO A 209 -21.03 -8.63 1.51
N TYR A 210 -21.82 -9.71 1.44
CA TYR A 210 -21.85 -10.75 2.47
C TYR A 210 -20.90 -11.88 2.08
N VAL A 211 -20.17 -12.37 3.07
CA VAL A 211 -19.47 -13.65 3.02
C VAL A 211 -20.44 -14.71 3.54
N THR A 212 -21.15 -15.34 2.60
CA THR A 212 -22.08 -16.45 2.85
C THR A 212 -21.37 -17.77 2.65
#